data_AF-A0A3B8JCH2-F1
#
_entry.id   AF-A0A3B8JCH2-F1
#
_cell.length_a   1.000
_cell.length_b   1.000
_cell.length_c   1.000
_cell.angle_alpha   90.00
_cell.angle_beta   90.00
_cell.angle_gamma   90.00
#
_symmetry.space_group_name_H-M   'P 1'
#
loop_
_entity.id
_entity.type
_entity.pdbx_description
1 polymer ?
#
loop_
_entity_poly.entity_id
_entity_poly.type
_entity_poly.pdbx_seq_one_letter_code
_entity_poly.pdbx_strand_id
1 'polypeptide(L)' 'MYRIVKKKVLNPDVKLMVVDAPFVARKAEPGQFVILRVNENGER' A
#
# COMPACT_ATOMS: atom_id res chain seq x y z
N MET A 1 -10.33 0.65 -5.99
CA MET A 1 -9.32 -0.42 -5.80
C MET A 1 -8.03 0.06 -6.46
N TYR A 2 -6.87 -0.03 -5.80
CA TYR A 2 -5.58 0.46 -6.35
C TYR A 2 -4.73 -0.71 -6.84
N ARG A 3 -3.97 -0.53 -7.93
CA ARG A 3 -3.17 -1.59 -8.55
C ARG A 3 -1.84 -1.79 -7.84
N ILE A 4 -1.45 -3.04 -7.57
CA ILE A 4 -0.07 -3.36 -7.15
C ILE A 4 0.80 -3.43 -8.41
N VAL A 5 1.78 -2.55 -8.53
CA VAL A 5 2.69 -2.48 -9.68
C VAL A 5 3.98 -3.26 -9.47
N LYS A 6 4.38 -3.47 -8.20
CA LYS A 6 5.52 -4.32 -7.83
C LYS A 6 5.26 -4.99 -6.50
N LYS A 7 5.68 -6.25 -6.39
CA LYS A 7 5.69 -7.02 -5.14
C LYS A 7 7.04 -7.74 -5.02
N LYS A 8 7.70 -7.59 -3.88
CA LYS A 8 8.97 -8.26 -3.58
C LYS A 8 8.91 -8.86 -2.18
N VAL A 9 9.21 -10.16 -2.07
CA VAL A 9 9.44 -10.81 -0.77
C VAL A 9 10.81 -10.38 -0.28
N LEU A 10 10.89 -9.78 0.91
CA LEU A 10 12.16 -9.38 1.50
C LEU A 10 12.71 -10.48 2.43
N ASN A 11 11.80 -11.16 3.14
CA ASN A 11 12.07 -12.32 3.97
C ASN A 11 10.72 -13.08 4.18
N PRO A 12 10.67 -14.18 4.97
CA PRO A 12 9.43 -14.95 5.18
C PRO A 12 8.24 -14.13 5.68
N ASP A 13 8.48 -13.09 6.50
CA ASP A 13 7.43 -12.31 7.16
C ASP A 13 7.12 -11.00 6.43
N VAL A 14 8.11 -10.38 5.79
CA VAL A 14 8.04 -9.02 5.24
C VAL A 14 8.00 -9.02 3.72
N LYS A 15 7.05 -8.26 3.17
CA LYS A 15 6.86 -8.08 1.73
C LYS A 15 6.79 -6.59 1.43
N LEU A 16 7.60 -6.14 0.47
CA LEU A 16 7.52 -4.79 -0.09
C LEU A 16 6.51 -4.78 -1.23
N MET A 17 5.60 -3.81 -1.21
CA MET A 17 4.62 -3.58 -2.27
C MET A 17 4.70 -2.13 -2.74
N VAL A 18 4.63 -1.93 -4.05
CA VAL A 18 4.44 -0.61 -4.66
C VAL A 18 3.03 -0.60 -5.23
N VAL A 19 2.23 0.37 -4.78
CA VAL A 19 0.82 0.52 -5.15
C VAL A 19 0.64 1.81 -5.93
N ASP A 20 -0.05 1.73 -7.07
CA ASP A 20 -0.40 2.88 -7.88
C ASP A 20 -1.58 3.63 -7.25
N ALA A 21 -1.28 4.65 -6.46
CA ALA A 21 -2.24 5.51 -5.76
C ALA A 21 -1.86 7.00 -5.95
N PRO A 22 -2.10 7.59 -7.14
CA PRO A 22 -1.53 8.88 -7.51
C PRO A 22 -2.00 10.04 -6.62
N PHE A 23 -3.22 9.99 -6.10
CA PHE A 23 -3.77 11.03 -5.22
C PHE A 23 -3.08 11.08 -3.84
N VAL A 24 -2.66 9.93 -3.32
CA VAL A 24 -1.90 9.83 -2.07
C VAL A 24 -0.43 10.15 -2.34
N ALA A 25 0.15 9.52 -3.36
CA ALA A 25 1.58 9.65 -3.69
C ALA A 25 2.00 11.10 -3.95
N ARG A 26 1.14 11.91 -4.60
CA ARG A 26 1.44 13.33 -4.89
C ARG A 26 1.44 14.24 -3.65
N LYS A 27 0.84 13.81 -2.53
CA LYS A 27 0.64 14.62 -1.33
C LYS A 27 1.35 14.06 -0.09
N ALA A 28 1.99 12.90 -0.21
CA ALA A 28 2.58 12.22 0.92
C ALA A 28 3.78 12.99 1.48
N GLU A 29 3.80 13.18 2.80
CA GLU A 29 4.86 13.83 3.54
C GLU A 29 5.51 12.87 4.56
N PRO A 30 6.76 13.14 4.99
CA PRO A 30 7.43 12.30 5.98
C PRO A 30 6.63 12.15 7.28
N GLY A 31 6.54 10.93 7.80
CA GLY A 31 5.81 10.61 9.04
C GLY A 31 4.32 10.30 8.85
N GLN A 32 3.76 10.51 7.66
CA GLN A 32 2.40 10.08 7.33
C GLN A 32 2.34 8.58 7.04
N PHE A 33 1.14 8.00 7.20
CA PHE A 33 0.87 6.61 6.88
C PHE A 33 -0.47 6.48 6.14
N VAL A 34 -0.72 5.29 5.59
CA VAL A 34 -1.98 4.95 4.91
C VAL A 34 -2.76 3.94 5.74
N ILE A 35 -4.08 4.01 5.62
CA ILE A 35 -5.03 3.01 6.13
C ILE A 35 -5.48 2.19 4.92
N LEU A 36 -5.52 0.86 5.04
CA LEU A 36 -5.75 -0.02 3.89
C LEU A 36 -6.84 -1.04 4.19
N ARG A 37 -7.83 -1.12 3.30
CA ARG A 37 -8.86 -2.15 3.33
C ARG A 37 -8.73 -3.05 2.10
N VAL A 38 -8.57 -4.35 2.32
CA VAL A 38 -8.23 -5.31 1.25
C VAL A 38 -9.45 -5.75 0.42
N ASN A 39 -10.62 -5.83 1.03
CA ASN A 39 -11.88 -6.19 0.38
C ASN A 39 -13.08 -5.53 1.08
N GLU A 40 -14.29 -5.71 0.56
CA GLU A 40 -15.51 -5.02 1.05
C GLU A 40 -15.85 -5.33 2.51
N ASN A 41 -15.56 -6.56 2.96
CA ASN A 41 -15.81 -7.04 4.32
C ASN A 41 -14.56 -6.95 5.22
N GLY A 42 -13.46 -6.39 4.72
CA GLY A 42 -12.19 -6.32 5.43
C GLY A 42 -12.12 -5.15 6.39
N GLU A 43 -11.26 -5.27 7.40
CA GLU A 43 -10.96 -4.17 8.31
C GLU A 43 -10.07 -3.11 7.63
N ARG A 44 -9.92 -1.98 8.33
CA ARG A 44 -9.16 -0.80 7.89
C ARG A 44 -7.67 -0.91 8.23
#